data_AF-A0A8D0L4L7-F1
#
_entry.id   AF-A0A8D0L4L7-F1
#
_cell.length_a   1.000
_cell.length_b   1.000
_cell.length_c   1.000
_cell.angle_alpha   90.00
_cell.angle_beta   90.00
_cell.angle_gamma   90.00
#
_symmetry.space_group_name_H-M   'P 1'
#
loop_
_entity.id
_entity.type
_entity.pdbx_description
1 polymer ?
#
loop_
_entity_poly.entity_id
_entity_poly.type
_entity_poly.pdbx_seq_one_letter_code
_entity_poly.pdbx_strand_id
1 'polypeptide(L)'
;ALNSLGLKGPAGTLPYSVLLQDHGSENTSWGNESLGHTVFFSVDYQHVQVPFEITLWIMLASLAKIGFHLYDKLPSVVPESCLLIFVGLIMGGIIYGLNDKSPPVMDSDIFFLYLLPPIVLDAGYFMPSRPFFENIGTILLYAVVGTIWNVFGIGFSLYGICQVEFFHLQDISLLHNLLFSSLIAAVDPVAVLSVFEEIHVNEKLHILVFGESLLNDAVSVVLYKLFRSFCEMPSIKTIDVFAGIGKFFVVGTGGVLVGLLFGTIAAFTTRFTKNIRVIEPLFVFLYSYQSYLTAEMFHLSGIVA
;
A
#
# COMPACT_ATOMS: atom_id res chain seq x y z
N ALA A 1 15.15 -27.29 -32.53
CA ALA A 1 15.75 -28.43 -31.82
C ALA A 1 16.36 -27.88 -30.53
N LEU A 2 15.55 -27.77 -29.48
CA LEU A 2 15.47 -28.74 -28.38
C LEU A 2 16.67 -28.66 -27.42
N ASN A 3 16.61 -27.70 -26.50
CA ASN A 3 16.71 -27.89 -25.04
C ASN A 3 17.03 -26.54 -24.37
N SER A 4 16.00 -25.72 -24.27
CA SER A 4 15.83 -24.66 -23.28
C SER A 4 14.91 -25.17 -22.17
N LEU A 5 15.10 -24.67 -20.93
CA LEU A 5 14.24 -24.80 -19.72
C LEU A 5 14.73 -25.78 -18.63
N GLY A 6 14.79 -25.27 -17.41
CA GLY A 6 15.09 -26.00 -16.17
C GLY A 6 15.37 -25.01 -15.03
N LEU A 7 14.43 -24.15 -14.64
CA LEU A 7 13.47 -24.44 -13.57
C LEU A 7 14.10 -25.25 -12.42
N LYS A 8 14.51 -24.56 -11.36
CA LYS A 8 14.74 -25.16 -10.04
C LYS A 8 14.05 -24.32 -8.97
N GLY A 9 12.90 -24.80 -8.55
CA GLY A 9 12.48 -24.80 -7.14
C GLY A 9 11.77 -26.14 -6.88
N PRO A 10 11.35 -26.44 -5.65
CA PRO A 10 11.87 -26.04 -4.35
C PRO A 10 12.34 -27.28 -3.54
N ALA A 11 13.25 -27.12 -2.59
CA ALA A 11 13.49 -28.13 -1.57
C ALA A 11 13.48 -27.45 -0.21
N GLY A 12 12.34 -27.56 0.47
CA GLY A 12 12.21 -27.20 1.86
C GLY A 12 12.98 -28.18 2.73
N THR A 13 13.75 -27.66 3.68
CA THR A 13 14.15 -28.38 4.90
C THR A 13 14.63 -27.34 5.93
N LEU A 14 13.77 -27.06 6.91
CA LEU A 14 14.17 -26.62 8.25
C LEU A 14 14.69 -27.85 9.03
N PRO A 15 15.34 -27.71 10.20
CA PRO A 15 16.20 -26.64 10.67
C PRO A 15 17.59 -27.15 11.10
N TYR A 16 18.58 -26.26 11.09
CA TYR A 16 19.88 -26.51 11.71
C TYR A 16 19.76 -26.51 13.23
N SER A 17 19.85 -27.69 13.83
CA SER A 17 20.28 -27.84 15.22
C SER A 17 21.35 -28.94 15.29
N VAL A 18 22.48 -28.57 15.88
CA VAL A 18 23.50 -29.46 16.47
C VAL A 18 24.30 -30.34 15.49
N LEU A 19 25.40 -29.80 14.98
CA LEU A 19 26.60 -30.58 14.61
C LEU A 19 27.86 -29.87 15.10
N LEU A 20 28.14 -30.00 16.39
CA LEU A 20 29.51 -30.00 16.90
C LEU A 20 29.71 -31.34 17.59
N GLN A 21 30.15 -32.33 16.83
CA GLN A 21 30.73 -33.56 17.38
C GLN A 21 32.22 -33.53 17.07
N ASP A 22 32.96 -33.14 18.10
CA ASP A 22 34.41 -33.19 18.16
C ASP A 22 34.86 -34.63 18.42
N HIS A 23 35.97 -35.03 17.78
CA HIS A 23 36.56 -36.35 17.88
C HIS A 23 37.58 -36.37 19.03
N GLY A 24 37.43 -37.31 19.99
CA GLY A 24 38.59 -37.79 20.76
C GLY A 24 38.42 -38.04 22.25
N SER A 25 38.29 -39.33 22.57
CA SER A 25 38.92 -40.05 23.70
C SER A 25 38.68 -39.63 25.17
N GLU A 26 38.03 -40.58 25.86
CA GLU A 26 38.38 -41.17 27.16
C GLU A 26 38.01 -40.50 28.50
N ASN A 27 37.29 -41.34 29.26
CA ASN A 27 37.34 -41.60 30.71
C ASN A 27 36.30 -40.98 31.66
N THR A 28 35.74 -41.93 32.43
CA THR A 28 35.25 -41.85 33.82
C THR A 28 33.88 -41.23 34.13
N SER A 29 32.91 -42.15 34.29
CA SER A 29 32.13 -42.45 35.49
C SER A 29 31.30 -41.38 36.23
N TRP A 30 30.12 -41.90 36.63
CA TRP A 30 29.18 -41.45 37.66
C TRP A 30 28.01 -40.58 37.21
N GLY A 31 26.83 -41.10 37.57
CA GLY A 31 25.54 -40.57 37.19
C GLY A 31 25.32 -39.14 37.62
N ASN A 32 24.65 -38.41 36.74
CA ASN A 32 23.68 -37.42 37.12
C ASN A 32 22.51 -37.61 36.16
N GLU A 33 21.36 -37.97 36.72
CA GLU A 33 20.06 -37.71 36.13
C GLU A 33 20.02 -36.20 35.84
N SER A 34 20.43 -35.82 34.62
CA SER A 34 20.17 -34.49 34.12
C SER A 34 18.71 -34.49 33.71
N LEU A 35 17.89 -33.98 34.64
CA LEU A 35 16.56 -33.47 34.39
C LEU A 35 16.45 -33.00 32.95
N GLY A 36 15.74 -33.77 32.13
CA GLY A 36 15.24 -33.27 30.86
C GLY A 36 14.36 -32.10 31.20
N HIS A 37 14.91 -30.89 31.16
CA HIS A 37 14.13 -29.68 30.98
C HIS A 37 13.48 -29.83 29.61
N THR A 38 12.37 -30.55 29.56
CA THR A 38 11.38 -30.41 28.51
C THR A 38 11.02 -28.94 28.52
N VAL A 39 11.57 -28.19 27.58
CA VAL A 39 11.25 -26.79 27.40
C VAL A 39 9.78 -26.77 26.94
N PHE A 40 8.86 -26.70 27.89
CA PHE A 40 7.42 -26.71 27.61
C PHE A 40 6.98 -25.44 26.86
N PHE A 41 7.84 -24.41 26.79
CA PHE A 41 7.56 -23.12 26.19
C PHE A 41 8.79 -22.60 25.43
N SER A 42 8.76 -22.68 24.09
CA SER A 42 9.74 -22.04 23.21
C SER A 42 9.10 -20.82 22.54
N VAL A 43 9.71 -19.64 22.67
CA VAL A 43 9.26 -18.41 22.01
C VAL A 43 9.93 -18.29 20.65
N ASP A 44 9.17 -18.53 19.58
CA ASP A 44 9.64 -18.35 18.20
C ASP A 44 9.13 -17.02 17.65
N TYR A 45 9.73 -15.92 18.12
CA TYR A 45 9.36 -14.57 17.68
C TYR A 45 9.68 -14.35 16.20
N GLN A 46 10.77 -14.91 15.69
CA GLN A 46 11.22 -14.68 14.31
C GLN A 46 10.21 -15.17 13.28
N HIS A 47 9.52 -16.29 13.55
CA HIS A 47 8.48 -16.80 12.66
C HIS A 47 7.27 -15.86 12.52
N VAL A 48 6.88 -15.19 13.62
CA VAL A 48 5.67 -14.35 13.68
C VAL A 48 5.96 -12.87 13.68
N GLN A 49 7.23 -12.47 13.55
CA GLN A 49 7.68 -11.09 13.72
C GLN A 49 6.88 -10.12 12.86
N VAL A 50 6.84 -10.34 11.55
CA VAL A 50 6.17 -9.46 10.58
C VAL A 50 4.66 -9.32 10.86
N PRO A 51 3.85 -10.41 10.92
CA PRO A 51 2.43 -10.27 11.21
C PRO A 51 2.16 -9.70 12.60
N PHE A 52 2.97 -10.06 13.61
CA PHE A 52 2.83 -9.55 14.97
C PHE A 52 3.04 -8.03 15.01
N GLU A 53 4.13 -7.54 14.44
CA GLU A 53 4.43 -6.12 14.40
C GLU A 53 3.39 -5.34 13.60
N ILE A 54 2.90 -5.84 12.45
CA ILE A 54 1.79 -5.22 11.70
C ILE A 54 0.54 -5.11 12.58
N THR A 55 0.14 -6.19 13.25
CA THR A 55 -1.03 -6.17 14.13
C THR A 55 -0.86 -5.21 15.30
N LEU A 56 0.35 -5.10 15.86
CA LEU A 56 0.68 -4.17 16.93
C LEU A 56 0.57 -2.71 16.45
N TRP A 57 1.05 -2.42 15.23
CA TRP A 57 0.92 -1.08 14.63
C TRP A 57 -0.54 -0.70 14.38
N ILE A 58 -1.35 -1.60 13.81
CA ILE A 58 -2.79 -1.37 13.58
C ILE A 58 -3.53 -1.19 14.91
N MET A 59 -3.18 -1.99 15.93
CA MET A 59 -3.75 -1.87 17.27
C MET A 59 -3.39 -0.54 17.92
N LEU A 60 -2.13 -0.10 17.81
CA LEU A 60 -1.69 1.18 18.36
C LEU A 60 -2.38 2.37 17.66
N ALA A 61 -2.51 2.33 16.33
CA ALA A 61 -3.26 3.33 15.57
C ALA A 61 -4.75 3.36 15.96
N SER A 62 -5.40 2.21 16.14
CA SER A 62 -6.81 2.16 16.54
C SER A 62 -7.02 2.65 17.99
N LEU A 63 -6.14 2.29 18.92
CA LEU A 63 -6.15 2.82 20.29
C LEU A 63 -5.90 4.34 20.33
N ALA A 64 -4.96 4.84 19.53
CA ALA A 64 -4.70 6.27 19.41
C ALA A 64 -5.95 7.01 18.90
N LYS A 65 -6.61 6.47 17.88
CA LYS A 65 -7.88 7.01 17.36
C LYS A 65 -8.97 7.07 18.43
N ILE A 66 -9.15 5.99 19.21
CA ILE A 66 -10.09 5.97 20.34
C ILE A 66 -9.71 7.03 21.38
N GLY A 67 -8.42 7.16 21.70
CA GLY A 67 -7.89 8.15 22.64
C GLY A 67 -8.17 9.60 22.20
N PHE A 68 -8.05 9.90 20.91
CA PHE A 68 -8.36 11.23 20.37
C PHE A 68 -9.86 11.54 20.42
N HIS A 69 -10.72 10.55 20.16
CA HIS A 69 -12.17 10.72 20.31
C HIS A 69 -12.64 10.84 21.76
N LEU A 70 -11.93 10.25 22.72
CA LEU A 70 -12.23 10.42 24.15
C LEU A 70 -11.90 11.83 24.65
N TYR A 71 -11.09 12.59 23.92
CA TYR A 71 -10.70 13.96 24.26
C TYR A 71 -11.31 14.95 23.26
N ASP A 72 -12.57 15.32 23.49
CA ASP A 72 -13.42 16.15 22.59
C ASP A 72 -12.77 17.47 22.12
N LYS A 73 -11.72 17.97 22.79
CA LYS A 73 -11.04 19.21 22.45
C LYS A 73 -9.89 19.07 21.43
N LEU A 74 -9.33 17.87 21.22
CA LEU A 74 -8.19 17.70 20.31
C LEU A 74 -8.61 17.66 18.83
N PRO A 75 -9.63 16.87 18.44
CA PRO A 75 -10.05 16.76 17.03
C PRO A 75 -10.64 18.06 16.46
N SER A 76 -11.12 18.97 17.31
CA SER A 76 -11.68 20.26 16.86
C SER A 76 -10.63 21.28 16.42
N VAL A 77 -9.34 21.05 16.73
CA VAL A 77 -8.25 21.98 16.38
C VAL A 77 -7.31 21.36 15.34
N VAL A 78 -7.08 20.04 15.40
CA VAL A 78 -6.10 19.36 14.54
C VAL A 78 -6.73 18.11 13.91
N PRO A 79 -6.60 17.91 12.58
CA PRO A 79 -7.08 16.69 11.92
C PRO A 79 -6.47 15.42 12.53
N GLU A 80 -7.27 14.35 12.61
CA GLU A 80 -6.85 13.07 13.17
C GLU A 80 -5.57 12.52 12.50
N SER A 81 -5.46 12.65 11.18
CA SER A 81 -4.30 12.20 10.41
C SER A 81 -3.01 12.87 10.88
N CYS A 82 -3.04 14.17 11.22
CA CYS A 82 -1.88 14.87 11.74
C CYS A 82 -1.46 14.35 13.11
N LEU A 83 -2.42 14.07 14.00
CA LEU A 83 -2.15 13.51 15.32
C LEU A 83 -1.52 12.10 15.22
N LEU A 84 -2.03 11.27 14.32
CA LEU A 84 -1.47 9.93 14.05
C LEU A 84 -0.03 10.00 13.50
N ILE A 85 0.26 10.97 12.61
CA ILE A 85 1.63 11.22 12.12
C ILE A 85 2.56 11.61 13.28
N PHE A 86 2.11 12.48 14.19
CA PHE A 86 2.90 12.85 15.37
C PHE A 86 3.18 11.65 16.28
N VAL A 87 2.20 10.79 16.52
CA VAL A 87 2.39 9.54 17.28
C VAL A 87 3.41 8.64 16.59
N GLY A 88 3.31 8.48 15.26
CA GLY A 88 4.28 7.74 14.46
C GLY A 88 5.69 8.32 14.54
N LEU A 89 5.83 9.64 14.48
CA LEU A 89 7.11 10.35 14.60
C LEU A 89 7.75 10.15 15.98
N ILE A 90 6.96 10.29 17.06
CA ILE A 90 7.43 10.06 18.43
C ILE A 90 7.91 8.62 18.58
N MET A 91 7.14 7.65 18.10
CA MET A 91 7.51 6.24 18.17
C MET A 91 8.77 5.94 17.34
N GLY A 92 8.86 6.46 16.11
CA GLY A 92 10.05 6.36 15.27
C GLY A 92 11.28 6.98 15.92
N GLY A 93 11.12 8.12 16.60
CA GLY A 93 12.17 8.78 17.38
C GLY A 93 12.64 7.95 18.57
N ILE A 94 11.74 7.27 19.27
CA ILE A 94 12.08 6.35 20.37
C ILE A 94 12.88 5.16 19.84
N ILE A 95 12.44 4.53 18.75
CA ILE A 95 13.15 3.40 18.12
C ILE A 95 14.56 3.83 17.68
N TYR A 96 14.66 4.97 17.01
CA TYR A 96 15.94 5.55 16.61
C TYR A 96 16.86 5.82 17.82
N GLY A 97 16.29 6.38 18.91
CA GLY A 97 17.03 6.65 20.14
C GLY A 97 17.51 5.40 20.90
N LEU A 98 16.78 4.28 20.76
CA LEU A 98 17.18 2.98 21.31
C LEU A 98 18.23 2.25 20.45
N ASN A 99 18.62 2.83 19.31
CA ASN A 99 19.63 2.31 18.38
C ASN A 99 19.32 0.89 17.89
N ASP A 100 18.04 0.50 17.95
CA ASP A 100 17.59 -0.81 17.53
C ASP A 100 17.48 -0.83 16.00
N LYS A 101 18.24 -1.73 15.37
CA LYS A 101 18.26 -1.89 13.90
C LYS A 101 17.22 -2.90 13.44
N SER A 102 16.10 -2.98 14.15
CA SER A 102 14.94 -3.71 13.69
C SER A 102 14.54 -3.08 12.34
N PRO A 103 14.52 -3.85 11.23
CA PRO A 103 14.19 -3.30 9.93
C PRO A 103 12.83 -2.59 10.00
N PRO A 104 12.64 -1.47 9.28
CA PRO A 104 11.34 -0.84 9.20
C PRO A 104 10.34 -1.87 8.67
N VAL A 105 9.48 -2.35 9.58
CA VAL A 105 8.60 -3.50 9.37
C VAL A 105 7.59 -3.26 8.25
N MET A 106 7.28 -1.99 7.98
CA MET A 106 6.41 -1.57 6.90
C MET A 106 7.23 -1.32 5.63
N ASP A 107 7.56 -2.40 4.93
CA ASP A 107 8.01 -2.30 3.54
C ASP A 107 6.83 -1.84 2.65
N SER A 108 7.16 -1.18 1.54
CA SER A 108 6.17 -0.69 0.57
C SER A 108 5.30 -1.82 0.05
N ASP A 109 5.89 -2.99 -0.21
CA ASP A 109 5.17 -4.14 -0.76
C ASP A 109 4.15 -4.70 0.23
N ILE A 110 4.45 -4.68 1.54
CA ILE A 110 3.50 -5.10 2.58
C ILE A 110 2.31 -4.15 2.61
N PHE A 111 2.56 -2.84 2.55
CA PHE A 111 1.50 -1.83 2.49
C PHE A 111 0.60 -2.02 1.26
N PHE A 112 1.19 -2.10 0.06
CA PHE A 112 0.43 -2.23 -1.19
C PHE A 112 -0.31 -3.56 -1.31
N LEU A 113 0.21 -4.67 -0.79
CA LEU A 113 -0.41 -5.99 -0.95
C LEU A 113 -1.37 -6.37 0.17
N TYR A 114 -1.16 -5.90 1.41
CA TYR A 114 -1.96 -6.32 2.56
C TYR A 114 -2.89 -5.23 3.10
N LEU A 115 -2.41 -3.98 3.19
CA LEU A 115 -3.18 -2.89 3.81
C LEU A 115 -4.06 -2.16 2.81
N LEU A 116 -3.56 -1.93 1.60
CA LEU A 116 -4.24 -1.12 0.61
C LEU A 116 -5.52 -1.76 0.03
N PRO A 117 -5.58 -3.08 -0.28
CA PRO A 117 -6.80 -3.65 -0.89
C PRO A 117 -8.05 -3.52 -0.02
N PRO A 118 -8.03 -3.79 1.31
CA PRO A 118 -9.17 -3.53 2.18
C PRO A 118 -9.59 -2.05 2.23
N ILE A 119 -8.63 -1.12 2.20
CA ILE A 119 -8.91 0.34 2.23
C ILE A 119 -9.62 0.77 0.94
N VAL A 120 -9.14 0.31 -0.22
CA VAL A 120 -9.74 0.61 -1.51
C VAL A 120 -11.13 -0.02 -1.64
N LEU A 121 -11.31 -1.25 -1.13
CA LEU A 121 -12.64 -1.88 -1.07
C LEU A 121 -13.62 -1.07 -0.24
N ASP A 122 -13.22 -0.61 0.95
CA ASP A 122 -14.08 0.22 1.80
C ASP A 122 -14.52 1.49 1.07
N ALA A 123 -13.56 2.22 0.48
CA ALA A 123 -13.83 3.44 -0.27
C ALA A 123 -14.71 3.21 -1.51
N GLY A 124 -14.50 2.10 -2.24
CA GLY A 124 -15.30 1.72 -3.41
C GLY A 124 -16.70 1.22 -3.07
N TYR A 125 -16.85 0.48 -1.96
CA TYR A 125 -18.12 -0.11 -1.53
C TYR A 125 -19.11 0.94 -1.02
N PHE A 126 -18.62 1.95 -0.28
CA PHE A 126 -19.45 3.04 0.25
C PHE A 126 -19.66 4.20 -0.74
N MET A 127 -19.13 4.09 -1.97
CA MET A 127 -19.30 5.11 -2.99
C MET A 127 -20.75 5.18 -3.51
N PRO A 128 -21.37 6.37 -3.57
CA PRO A 128 -22.69 6.55 -4.18
C PRO A 128 -22.61 6.37 -5.70
N SER A 129 -23.01 5.18 -6.17
CA SER A 129 -22.84 4.76 -7.57
C SER A 129 -23.56 5.63 -8.59
N ARG A 130 -24.83 5.97 -8.37
CA ARG A 130 -25.63 6.68 -9.38
C ARG A 130 -25.09 8.08 -9.72
N PRO A 131 -24.88 9.00 -8.76
CA PRO A 131 -24.41 10.34 -9.12
C PRO A 131 -22.93 10.34 -9.54
N PHE A 132 -22.14 9.35 -9.13
CA PHE A 132 -20.79 9.14 -9.62
C PHE A 132 -20.78 8.83 -11.13
N PHE A 133 -21.59 7.86 -11.58
CA PHE A 133 -21.67 7.52 -13.00
C PHE A 133 -22.32 8.60 -13.86
N GLU A 134 -23.25 9.39 -13.31
CA GLU A 134 -23.83 10.55 -14.01
C GLU A 134 -22.80 11.66 -14.28
N ASN A 135 -21.72 11.76 -13.48
CA ASN A 135 -20.69 12.81 -13.58
C ASN A 135 -19.28 12.29 -13.90
N ILE A 136 -19.15 11.02 -14.30
CA ILE A 136 -17.86 10.32 -14.46
C ILE A 136 -16.87 11.05 -15.37
N GLY A 137 -17.34 11.73 -16.42
CA GLY A 137 -16.49 12.48 -17.34
C GLY A 137 -15.74 13.62 -16.66
N THR A 138 -16.43 14.39 -15.81
CA THR A 138 -15.83 15.49 -15.05
C THR A 138 -14.86 14.94 -14.01
N ILE A 139 -15.25 13.87 -13.31
CA ILE A 139 -14.42 13.21 -12.31
C ILE A 139 -13.11 12.71 -12.94
N LEU A 140 -13.18 11.99 -14.06
CA LEU A 140 -12.01 11.51 -14.78
C LEU A 140 -11.12 12.64 -15.30
N LEU A 141 -11.70 13.76 -15.74
CA LEU A 141 -10.93 14.90 -16.20
C LEU A 141 -10.09 15.48 -15.04
N TYR A 142 -10.69 15.71 -13.88
CA TYR A 142 -9.95 16.19 -12.71
C TYR A 142 -8.96 15.15 -12.18
N ALA A 143 -9.38 13.90 -12.00
CA ALA A 143 -8.55 12.84 -11.44
C ALA A 143 -7.37 12.41 -12.33
N VAL A 144 -7.51 12.45 -13.66
CA VAL A 144 -6.43 12.06 -14.57
C VAL A 144 -5.63 13.27 -15.01
N VAL A 145 -6.29 14.25 -15.64
CA VAL A 145 -5.59 15.41 -16.21
C VAL A 145 -5.11 16.34 -15.11
N GLY A 146 -5.93 16.57 -14.08
CA GLY A 146 -5.55 17.41 -12.93
C GLY A 146 -4.38 16.81 -12.17
N THR A 147 -4.38 15.52 -11.90
CA THR A 147 -3.25 14.83 -11.24
C THR A 147 -1.99 14.85 -12.07
N ILE A 148 -2.07 14.54 -13.37
CA ILE A 148 -0.90 14.62 -14.27
C ILE A 148 -0.32 16.03 -14.27
N TRP A 149 -1.19 17.05 -14.36
CA TRP A 149 -0.78 18.44 -14.28
C TRP A 149 -0.13 18.77 -12.93
N ASN A 150 -0.68 18.27 -11.83
CA ASN A 150 -0.15 18.47 -10.48
C ASN A 150 1.25 17.85 -10.31
N VAL A 151 1.42 16.59 -10.74
CA VAL A 151 2.70 15.87 -10.72
C VAL A 151 3.76 16.64 -11.52
N PHE A 152 3.49 16.97 -12.78
CA PHE A 152 4.45 17.70 -13.59
C PHE A 152 4.71 19.12 -13.05
N GLY A 153 3.67 19.82 -12.59
CA GLY A 153 3.78 21.15 -12.01
C GLY A 153 4.71 21.17 -10.79
N ILE A 154 4.47 20.28 -9.81
CA ILE A 154 5.30 20.16 -8.62
C ILE A 154 6.71 19.67 -8.99
N GLY A 155 6.82 18.63 -9.81
CA GLY A 155 8.12 18.06 -10.19
C GLY A 155 9.03 19.05 -10.94
N PHE A 156 8.49 19.81 -11.89
CA PHE A 156 9.25 20.85 -12.59
C PHE A 156 9.56 22.05 -11.71
N SER A 157 8.63 22.45 -10.83
CA SER A 157 8.87 23.52 -9.86
C SER A 157 10.02 23.16 -8.90
N LEU A 158 9.99 21.97 -8.32
CA LEU A 158 11.06 21.45 -7.44
C LEU A 158 12.39 21.34 -8.18
N TYR A 159 12.38 20.85 -9.42
CA TYR A 159 13.59 20.81 -10.24
C TYR A 159 14.15 22.21 -10.53
N GLY A 160 13.28 23.20 -10.80
CA GLY A 160 13.66 24.59 -10.97
C GLY A 160 14.36 25.16 -9.73
N ILE A 161 13.87 24.83 -8.53
CA ILE A 161 14.50 25.22 -7.26
C ILE A 161 15.87 24.55 -7.08
N CYS A 162 16.00 23.27 -7.43
CA CYS A 162 17.26 22.53 -7.32
C CYS A 162 18.38 23.13 -8.21
N GLN A 163 18.00 23.78 -9.32
CA GLN A 163 18.94 24.44 -10.22
C GLN A 163 19.45 25.80 -9.71
N VAL A 164 18.82 26.36 -8.68
CA VAL A 164 19.28 27.62 -8.08
C VAL A 164 20.51 27.31 -7.21
N GLU A 165 21.67 27.83 -7.60
CA GLU A 165 22.98 27.58 -6.97
C GLU A 165 23.00 27.83 -5.45
N PHE A 166 22.13 28.70 -4.94
CA PHE A 166 21.99 29.00 -3.51
C PHE A 166 21.69 27.76 -2.65
N PHE A 167 20.92 26.79 -3.17
CA PHE A 167 20.48 25.64 -2.39
C PHE A 167 21.45 24.48 -2.37
N HIS A 168 22.50 24.46 -3.21
CA HIS A 168 23.48 23.36 -3.28
C HIS A 168 22.85 21.95 -3.48
N LEU A 169 21.75 21.85 -4.22
CA LEU A 169 20.97 20.61 -4.43
C LEU A 169 21.12 20.01 -5.85
N GLN A 170 22.28 20.18 -6.49
CA GLN A 170 22.48 19.79 -7.89
C GLN A 170 22.51 18.27 -8.15
N ASP A 171 22.57 17.46 -7.10
CA ASP A 171 22.62 16.00 -7.22
C ASP A 171 21.25 15.37 -7.53
N ILE A 172 20.16 16.13 -7.40
CA ILE A 172 18.80 15.63 -7.57
C ILE A 172 18.37 15.74 -9.05
N SER A 173 18.33 14.59 -9.73
CA SER A 173 17.78 14.50 -11.09
C SER A 173 16.28 14.85 -11.15
N LEU A 174 15.85 15.40 -12.28
CA LEU A 174 14.43 15.67 -12.59
C LEU A 174 13.53 14.45 -12.31
N LEU A 175 14.02 13.25 -12.60
CA LEU A 175 13.26 12.02 -12.40
C LEU A 175 12.98 11.74 -10.92
N HIS A 176 13.91 12.03 -10.02
CA HIS A 176 13.69 11.93 -8.58
C HIS A 176 12.63 12.94 -8.11
N ASN A 177 12.64 14.16 -8.66
CA ASN A 177 11.61 15.16 -8.38
C ASN A 177 10.24 14.75 -8.92
N LEU A 178 10.18 14.14 -10.11
CA LEU A 178 8.93 13.61 -10.68
C LEU A 178 8.40 12.42 -9.86
N LEU A 179 9.27 11.51 -9.45
CA LEU A 179 8.94 10.40 -8.56
C LEU A 179 8.39 10.92 -7.22
N PHE A 180 9.06 11.89 -6.60
CA PHE A 180 8.58 12.51 -5.37
C PHE A 180 7.24 13.23 -5.59
N SER A 181 7.10 13.99 -6.68
CA SER A 181 5.85 14.69 -7.00
C SER A 181 4.67 13.74 -7.21
N SER A 182 4.90 12.54 -7.78
CA SER A 182 3.86 11.51 -7.93
C SER A 182 3.38 10.95 -6.60
N LEU A 183 4.23 10.91 -5.57
CA LEU A 183 3.86 10.49 -4.23
C LEU A 183 2.98 11.52 -3.52
N ILE A 184 3.23 12.81 -3.74
CA ILE A 184 2.53 13.91 -3.04
C ILE A 184 1.36 14.50 -3.84
N ALA A 185 1.14 14.05 -5.07
CA ALA A 185 0.03 14.52 -5.91
C ALA A 185 -1.32 13.89 -5.56
N ALA A 186 -1.30 12.75 -4.86
CA ALA A 186 -2.49 12.16 -4.25
C ALA A 186 -3.06 13.12 -3.19
N VAL A 187 -4.35 13.45 -3.30
CA VAL A 187 -5.03 14.42 -2.43
C VAL A 187 -6.09 13.68 -1.61
N ASP A 188 -5.92 13.70 -0.30
CA ASP A 188 -6.91 13.18 0.65
C ASP A 188 -8.01 14.24 0.91
N PRO A 189 -9.28 13.98 0.56
CA PRO A 189 -10.35 14.94 0.67
C PRO A 189 -11.06 14.88 2.04
N VAL A 190 -10.68 13.95 2.94
CA VAL A 190 -11.44 13.66 4.17
C VAL A 190 -11.76 14.92 4.98
N ALA A 191 -10.79 15.80 5.18
CA ALA A 191 -11.02 17.05 5.92
C ALA A 191 -12.00 17.99 5.20
N VAL A 192 -11.94 18.07 3.87
CA VAL A 192 -12.81 18.93 3.06
C VAL A 192 -14.24 18.37 3.00
N LEU A 193 -14.37 17.06 2.85
CA LEU A 193 -15.68 16.39 2.80
C LEU A 193 -16.43 16.54 4.13
N SER A 194 -15.76 16.37 5.27
CA SER A 194 -16.36 16.59 6.59
C SER A 194 -16.93 18.01 6.75
N VAL A 195 -16.20 19.02 6.27
CA VAL A 195 -16.69 20.41 6.29
C VAL A 195 -17.88 20.57 5.35
N PHE A 196 -17.83 20.00 4.14
CA PHE A 196 -18.92 20.09 3.16
C PHE A 196 -20.24 19.48 3.64
N GLU A 197 -20.17 18.39 4.40
CA GLU A 197 -21.34 17.80 5.05
C GLU A 197 -21.93 18.74 6.11
N GLU A 198 -21.10 19.39 6.93
CA GLU A 198 -21.55 20.33 7.95
C GLU A 198 -22.27 21.56 7.34
N ILE A 199 -21.71 22.12 6.27
CA ILE A 199 -22.31 23.26 5.56
C ILE A 199 -23.39 22.86 4.54
N HIS A 200 -23.79 21.58 4.47
CA HIS A 200 -24.85 21.07 3.59
C HIS A 200 -24.64 21.44 2.11
N VAL A 201 -23.42 21.21 1.61
CA VAL A 201 -23.05 21.47 0.21
C VAL A 201 -23.83 20.56 -0.75
N ASN A 202 -23.93 20.99 -2.00
CA ASN A 202 -24.54 20.21 -3.08
C ASN A 202 -23.91 18.81 -3.18
N GLU A 203 -24.74 17.78 -3.12
CA GLU A 203 -24.35 16.36 -3.26
C GLU A 203 -23.48 16.10 -4.49
N LYS A 204 -23.70 16.85 -5.59
CA LYS A 204 -22.86 16.76 -6.80
C LYS A 204 -21.43 17.19 -6.53
N LEU A 205 -21.21 18.30 -5.80
CA LEU A 205 -19.86 18.78 -5.51
C LEU A 205 -19.14 17.81 -4.56
N HIS A 206 -19.85 17.28 -3.58
CA HIS A 206 -19.33 16.24 -2.69
C HIS A 206 -18.84 15.02 -3.48
N ILE A 207 -19.66 14.51 -4.42
CA ILE A 207 -19.32 13.33 -5.21
C ILE A 207 -18.22 13.60 -6.24
N LEU A 208 -18.15 14.82 -6.79
CA LEU A 208 -17.05 15.22 -7.68
C LEU A 208 -15.71 15.20 -6.95
N VAL A 209 -15.62 15.80 -5.76
CA VAL A 209 -14.38 15.85 -4.96
C VAL A 209 -14.01 14.47 -4.43
N PHE A 210 -14.98 13.71 -3.92
CA PHE A 210 -14.73 12.34 -3.46
C PHE A 210 -14.23 11.44 -4.60
N GLY A 211 -14.90 11.48 -5.76
CA GLY A 211 -14.52 10.69 -6.92
C GLY A 211 -13.17 11.11 -7.52
N GLU A 212 -12.85 12.41 -7.49
CA GLU A 212 -11.55 12.93 -7.91
C GLU A 212 -10.46 12.27 -7.07
N SER A 213 -10.53 12.41 -5.74
CA SER A 213 -9.52 11.87 -4.83
C SER A 213 -9.38 10.35 -4.94
N LEU A 214 -10.49 9.61 -5.03
CA LEU A 214 -10.44 8.15 -5.15
C LEU A 214 -9.73 7.69 -6.42
N LEU A 215 -9.99 8.33 -7.57
CA LEU A 215 -9.33 7.98 -8.82
C LEU A 215 -7.93 8.59 -8.94
N ASN A 216 -7.68 9.74 -8.33
CA ASN A 216 -6.37 10.39 -8.26
C ASN A 216 -5.34 9.48 -7.57
N ASP A 217 -5.70 8.81 -6.48
CA ASP A 217 -4.82 7.86 -5.79
C ASP A 217 -4.33 6.75 -6.73
N ALA A 218 -5.24 6.21 -7.55
CA ALA A 218 -4.89 5.21 -8.54
C ALA A 218 -3.93 5.75 -9.61
N VAL A 219 -4.19 6.96 -10.13
CA VAL A 219 -3.33 7.61 -11.13
C VAL A 219 -1.94 7.91 -10.56
N SER A 220 -1.88 8.43 -9.33
CA SER A 220 -0.65 8.77 -8.63
C SER A 220 0.23 7.54 -8.38
N VAL A 221 -0.35 6.42 -7.95
CA VAL A 221 0.39 5.16 -7.77
C VAL A 221 0.91 4.59 -9.08
N VAL A 222 0.13 4.68 -10.17
CA VAL A 222 0.60 4.26 -11.51
C VAL A 222 1.76 5.13 -11.98
N LEU A 223 1.70 6.45 -11.79
CA LEU A 223 2.79 7.37 -12.12
C LEU A 223 4.03 7.11 -11.25
N TYR A 224 3.86 6.84 -9.97
CA TYR A 224 4.95 6.46 -9.06
C TYR A 224 5.67 5.20 -9.54
N LYS A 225 4.93 4.11 -9.84
CA LYS A 225 5.50 2.86 -10.37
C LYS A 225 6.20 3.09 -11.71
N LEU A 226 5.65 3.95 -12.57
CA LEU A 226 6.25 4.32 -13.86
C LEU A 226 7.58 5.05 -13.67
N PHE A 227 7.63 6.10 -12.85
CA PHE A 227 8.86 6.85 -12.61
C PHE A 227 9.90 6.02 -11.86
N ARG A 228 9.48 5.17 -10.91
CA ARG A 228 10.38 4.23 -10.23
C ARG A 228 11.03 3.28 -11.24
N SER A 229 10.24 2.73 -12.15
CA SER A 229 10.76 1.87 -13.23
C SER A 229 11.75 2.61 -14.12
N PHE A 230 11.56 3.90 -14.38
CA PHE A 230 12.53 4.72 -15.12
C PHE A 230 13.80 5.01 -14.32
N CYS A 231 13.73 5.15 -12.99
CA CYS A 231 14.93 5.35 -12.15
C CYS A 231 15.86 4.14 -12.18
N GLU A 232 15.30 2.94 -12.34
CA GLU A 232 16.04 1.68 -12.42
C GLU A 232 16.69 1.46 -13.80
N MET A 233 16.32 2.25 -14.82
CA MET A 233 16.88 2.14 -16.17
C MET A 233 18.17 2.96 -16.33
N PRO A 234 19.21 2.40 -16.97
CA PRO A 234 20.51 3.07 -17.10
C PRO A 234 20.52 4.26 -18.08
N SER A 235 19.62 4.28 -19.06
CA SER A 235 19.47 5.40 -20.00
C SER A 235 18.05 5.46 -20.53
N ILE A 236 17.41 6.63 -20.46
CA ILE A 236 16.05 6.86 -20.95
C ILE A 236 16.14 7.41 -22.37
N LYS A 237 15.58 6.68 -23.34
CA LYS A 237 15.42 7.14 -24.73
C LYS A 237 14.01 7.68 -24.93
N THR A 238 13.83 8.50 -25.97
CA THR A 238 12.52 9.07 -26.32
C THR A 238 11.47 7.98 -26.58
N ILE A 239 11.87 6.82 -27.11
CA ILE A 239 10.98 5.66 -27.31
C ILE A 239 10.44 5.11 -25.98
N ASP A 240 11.23 5.16 -24.91
CA ASP A 240 10.83 4.66 -23.59
C ASP A 240 9.79 5.58 -22.94
N VAL A 241 9.86 6.89 -23.23
CA VAL A 241 8.85 7.86 -22.79
C VAL A 241 7.50 7.60 -23.48
N PHE A 242 7.52 7.39 -24.81
CA PHE A 242 6.29 7.03 -25.54
C PHE A 242 5.73 5.67 -25.08
N ALA A 243 6.60 4.70 -24.82
CA ALA A 243 6.21 3.41 -24.25
C ALA A 243 5.61 3.57 -22.84
N GLY A 244 6.14 4.48 -22.02
CA GLY A 244 5.60 4.82 -20.70
C GLY A 244 4.18 5.39 -20.77
N ILE A 245 3.93 6.32 -21.70
CA ILE A 245 2.58 6.86 -21.94
C ILE A 245 1.63 5.74 -22.38
N GLY A 246 2.06 4.87 -23.30
CA GLY A 246 1.26 3.71 -23.71
C GLY A 246 0.97 2.77 -22.54
N LYS A 247 1.99 2.48 -21.71
CA LYS A 247 1.87 1.65 -20.51
C LYS A 247 0.88 2.25 -19.52
N PHE A 248 0.86 3.56 -19.31
CA PHE A 248 -0.11 4.23 -18.43
C PHE A 248 -1.56 3.89 -18.81
N PHE A 249 -1.92 4.02 -20.10
CA PHE A 249 -3.27 3.68 -20.56
C PHE A 249 -3.57 2.18 -20.45
N VAL A 250 -2.60 1.31 -20.77
CA VAL A 250 -2.77 -0.15 -20.67
C VAL A 250 -2.98 -0.59 -19.22
N VAL A 251 -2.21 -0.02 -18.29
CA VAL A 251 -2.28 -0.33 -16.85
C VAL A 251 -3.62 0.11 -16.26
N GLY A 252 -4.08 1.31 -16.61
CA GLY A 252 -5.39 1.82 -16.16
C GLY A 252 -6.57 1.08 -16.77
N THR A 253 -6.61 0.93 -18.10
CA THR A 253 -7.70 0.21 -18.78
C THR A 253 -7.72 -1.28 -18.44
N GLY A 254 -6.56 -1.91 -18.30
CA GLY A 254 -6.44 -3.29 -17.84
C GLY A 254 -6.97 -3.48 -16.43
N GLY A 255 -6.72 -2.55 -15.50
CA GLY A 255 -7.31 -2.56 -14.16
C GLY A 255 -8.84 -2.59 -14.21
N VAL A 256 -9.45 -1.69 -14.99
CA VAL A 256 -10.92 -1.64 -15.20
C VAL A 256 -11.46 -2.99 -15.72
N LEU A 257 -10.77 -3.62 -16.67
CA LEU A 257 -11.20 -4.90 -17.22
C LEU A 257 -11.15 -6.03 -16.19
N VAL A 258 -10.10 -6.08 -15.37
CA VAL A 258 -9.97 -7.05 -14.28
C VAL A 258 -11.06 -6.82 -13.23
N GLY A 259 -11.29 -5.58 -12.82
CA GLY A 259 -12.35 -5.22 -11.88
C GLY A 259 -13.75 -5.55 -12.39
N LEU A 260 -14.02 -5.30 -13.67
CA LEU A 260 -15.30 -5.68 -14.28
C LEU A 260 -15.49 -7.20 -14.30
N LEU A 261 -14.43 -7.97 -14.57
CA LEU A 261 -14.47 -9.43 -14.56
C LEU A 261 -14.80 -9.96 -13.16
N PHE A 262 -14.03 -9.59 -12.14
CA PHE A 262 -14.25 -10.06 -10.77
C PHE A 262 -15.52 -9.50 -10.14
N GLY A 263 -15.89 -8.25 -10.44
CA GLY A 263 -17.16 -7.66 -10.02
C GLY A 263 -18.37 -8.38 -10.62
N THR A 264 -18.30 -8.80 -11.89
CA THR A 264 -19.35 -9.60 -12.52
C THR A 264 -19.44 -10.99 -11.90
N ILE A 265 -18.31 -11.63 -11.62
CA ILE A 265 -18.26 -12.92 -10.92
C ILE A 265 -18.85 -12.78 -9.51
N ALA A 266 -18.49 -11.74 -8.76
CA ALA A 266 -19.02 -11.48 -7.44
C ALA A 266 -20.54 -11.27 -7.46
N ALA A 267 -21.05 -10.43 -8.38
CA ALA A 267 -22.48 -10.21 -8.55
C ALA A 267 -23.24 -11.49 -8.94
N PHE A 268 -22.63 -12.32 -9.80
CA PHE A 268 -23.17 -13.61 -10.17
C PHE A 268 -23.22 -14.58 -8.98
N THR A 269 -22.12 -14.73 -8.24
CA THR A 269 -22.02 -15.61 -7.07
C THR A 269 -23.03 -15.21 -5.99
N THR A 270 -23.12 -13.92 -5.65
CA THR A 270 -24.07 -13.41 -4.64
C THR A 270 -25.53 -13.70 -5.00
N ARG A 271 -25.87 -13.81 -6.29
CA ARG A 271 -27.23 -14.19 -6.72
C ARG A 271 -27.63 -15.60 -6.25
N PHE A 272 -26.69 -16.53 -6.08
CA PHE A 272 -26.94 -17.91 -5.66
C PHE A 272 -26.88 -18.13 -4.14
N THR A 273 -26.42 -17.13 -3.38
CA THR A 273 -26.13 -17.24 -1.94
C THR A 273 -27.32 -16.92 -1.04
N LYS A 274 -28.53 -16.73 -1.61
CA LYS A 274 -29.75 -16.28 -0.89
C LYS A 274 -30.07 -17.05 0.41
N ASN A 275 -29.69 -18.33 0.49
CA ASN A 275 -29.96 -19.21 1.62
C ASN A 275 -28.87 -19.18 2.72
N ILE A 276 -27.70 -18.57 2.46
CA ILE A 276 -26.55 -18.53 3.38
C ILE A 276 -25.96 -17.12 3.40
N ARG A 277 -26.75 -16.11 3.80
CA ARG A 277 -26.33 -14.69 3.73
C ARG A 277 -25.08 -14.33 4.54
N VAL A 278 -24.71 -15.16 5.51
CA VAL A 278 -23.53 -14.95 6.38
C VAL A 278 -22.21 -14.96 5.59
N ILE A 279 -22.15 -15.63 4.43
CA ILE A 279 -20.93 -15.72 3.61
C ILE A 279 -20.82 -14.58 2.57
N GLU A 280 -21.87 -13.78 2.36
CA GLU A 280 -21.86 -12.72 1.35
C GLU A 280 -20.76 -11.66 1.56
N PRO A 281 -20.51 -11.15 2.79
CA PRO A 281 -19.42 -10.21 3.03
C PRO A 281 -18.04 -10.82 2.77
N LEU A 282 -17.88 -12.11 3.07
CA LEU A 282 -16.64 -12.83 2.81
C LEU A 282 -16.36 -12.91 1.30
N PHE A 283 -17.38 -13.16 0.48
CA PHE A 283 -17.21 -13.16 -0.98
C PHE A 283 -16.90 -11.77 -1.53
N VAL A 284 -17.56 -10.72 -1.05
CA VAL A 284 -17.26 -9.34 -1.47
C VAL A 284 -15.80 -9.00 -1.18
N PHE A 285 -15.33 -9.31 0.04
CA PHE A 285 -13.95 -9.11 0.43
C PHE A 285 -12.97 -9.93 -0.43
N LEU A 286 -13.21 -11.24 -0.57
CA LEU A 286 -12.30 -12.13 -1.30
C LEU A 286 -12.23 -11.80 -2.79
N TYR A 287 -13.36 -11.53 -3.45
CA TYR A 287 -13.35 -11.21 -4.89
C TYR A 287 -12.69 -9.87 -5.17
N SER A 288 -12.90 -8.85 -4.33
CA SER A 288 -12.19 -7.58 -4.46
C SER A 288 -10.69 -7.75 -4.24
N TYR A 289 -10.29 -8.48 -3.20
CA TYR A 289 -8.88 -8.77 -2.92
C TYR A 289 -8.23 -9.58 -4.07
N GLN A 290 -8.96 -10.55 -4.64
CA GLN A 290 -8.50 -11.30 -5.82
C GLN A 290 -8.38 -10.42 -7.06
N SER A 291 -9.31 -9.47 -7.27
CA SER A 291 -9.24 -8.49 -8.36
C SER A 291 -7.94 -7.68 -8.27
N TYR A 292 -7.68 -7.12 -7.10
CA TYR A 292 -6.48 -6.34 -6.81
C TYR A 292 -5.19 -7.14 -7.08
N LEU A 293 -5.07 -8.34 -6.48
CA LEU A 293 -3.89 -9.18 -6.66
C LEU A 293 -3.70 -9.65 -8.10
N THR A 294 -4.79 -9.94 -8.81
CA THR A 294 -4.72 -10.34 -10.22
C THR A 294 -4.23 -9.19 -11.08
N ALA A 295 -4.71 -7.98 -10.83
CA ALA A 295 -4.22 -6.78 -11.51
C ALA A 295 -2.73 -6.55 -11.22
N GLU A 296 -2.29 -6.61 -9.96
CA GLU A 296 -0.87 -6.49 -9.61
C GLU A 296 0.00 -7.59 -10.25
N MET A 297 -0.49 -8.83 -10.34
CA MET A 297 0.20 -9.94 -11.00
C MET A 297 0.45 -9.67 -12.49
N PHE A 298 -0.46 -8.97 -13.16
CA PHE A 298 -0.29 -8.55 -14.56
C PHE A 298 0.36 -7.16 -14.71
N HIS A 299 0.88 -6.59 -13.63
CA HIS A 299 1.40 -5.22 -13.58
C HIS A 299 0.39 -4.15 -14.04
N LEU A 300 -0.91 -4.42 -13.85
CA LEU A 300 -2.02 -3.51 -14.05
C LEU A 300 -2.32 -2.74 -12.76
N SER A 301 -3.23 -1.77 -12.80
CA SER A 301 -3.54 -0.99 -11.61
C SER A 301 -4.49 -1.77 -10.68
N GLY A 302 -3.96 -2.29 -9.56
CA GLY A 302 -4.76 -2.97 -8.53
C GLY A 302 -5.82 -2.06 -7.91
N ILE A 303 -5.55 -0.76 -7.78
CA ILE A 303 -6.47 0.21 -7.18
C ILE A 303 -7.70 0.45 -8.07
N VAL A 304 -7.53 0.37 -9.40
CA VAL A 304 -8.62 0.54 -10.36
C VAL A 304 -9.45 -0.74 -10.53
N ALA A 305 -8.86 -1.90 -10.21
CA ALA A 305 -9.47 -3.22 -10.33
C ALA A 305 -10.31 -3.58 -9.12
#